data_AF-A0A9X7Z7H2-F1
#
_entry.id   AF-A0A9X7Z7H2-F1
#
_cell.length_a   1.000
_cell.length_b   1.000
_cell.length_c   1.000
_cell.angle_alpha   90.00
_cell.angle_beta   90.00
_cell.angle_gamma   90.00
#
_symmetry.space_group_name_H-M   'P 1'
#
loop_
_entity.id
_entity.type
_entity.pdbx_description
1 polymer ?
#
loop_
_entity_poly.entity_id
_entity_poly.type
_entity_poly.pdbx_seq_one_letter_code
_entity_poly.pdbx_strand_id
1 'polypeptide(L)'
;MEVDCSTFVVLDIPEPTSSEIRTVREHYNDRTRLALPIEITVAGSSGVGPFVVGQELDDIFSALDDIAHETAPIDVELAEVLRFPNTNVFVLTVKDESPFEALHKRILGSGFEFYPSNFPYRPHCTLVIKEPDSDDDANRLMNFRLEHKFVRLDRLSVYGIKPREDGLEIPTVNLLYRTNLTGA
;
A
#
# COMPACT_ATOMS: atom_id res chain seq x y z
N MET A 1 13.85 -17.35 7.54
CA MET A 1 13.52 -16.28 8.51
C MET A 1 12.02 -16.18 8.52
N GLU A 2 11.34 -16.11 9.65
CA GLU A 2 9.88 -16.20 9.68
C GLU A 2 9.19 -14.83 9.75
N VAL A 3 7.93 -14.78 9.33
CA VAL A 3 7.02 -13.66 9.57
C VAL A 3 6.83 -13.48 11.08
N ASP A 4 7.33 -12.39 11.63
CA ASP A 4 7.30 -12.09 13.08
C ASP A 4 6.53 -10.79 13.42
N CYS A 5 6.00 -10.11 12.41
CA CYS A 5 5.30 -8.84 12.53
C CYS A 5 4.26 -8.66 11.42
N SER A 6 3.48 -7.57 11.49
CA SER A 6 2.51 -7.27 10.45
C SER A 6 3.24 -7.07 9.12
N THR A 7 3.05 -8.00 8.20
CA THR A 7 3.78 -8.07 6.93
C THR A 7 2.81 -7.96 5.76
N PHE A 8 3.16 -7.13 4.78
CA PHE A 8 2.28 -6.70 3.69
C PHE A 8 3.03 -6.70 2.36
N VAL A 9 2.32 -6.97 1.26
CA VAL A 9 2.83 -6.86 -0.11
C VAL A 9 2.23 -5.62 -0.77
N VAL A 10 3.08 -4.79 -1.36
CA VAL A 10 2.68 -3.50 -1.93
C VAL A 10 3.36 -3.24 -3.26
N LEU A 11 2.73 -2.39 -4.08
CA LEU A 11 3.38 -1.74 -5.22
C LEU A 11 3.83 -0.35 -4.79
N ASP A 12 5.14 -0.09 -4.86
CA ASP A 12 5.66 1.23 -4.54
C ASP A 12 5.34 2.22 -5.67
N ILE A 13 4.87 3.41 -5.31
CA ILE A 13 4.69 4.50 -6.27
C ILE A 13 6.05 5.19 -6.47
N PRO A 14 6.57 5.27 -7.72
CA PRO A 14 7.82 5.93 -8.02
C PRO A 14 7.71 7.46 -8.04
N GLU A 15 8.86 8.12 -8.17
CA GLU A 15 8.91 9.54 -8.49
C GLU A 15 8.41 9.83 -9.91
N PRO A 16 7.87 11.03 -10.15
CA PRO A 16 7.72 12.16 -9.22
C PRO A 16 6.46 12.11 -8.33
N THR A 17 5.52 11.20 -8.62
CA THR A 17 4.23 11.09 -7.92
C THR A 17 4.40 10.82 -6.43
N SER A 18 5.43 10.06 -6.05
CA SER A 18 5.72 9.77 -4.65
C SER A 18 6.03 11.03 -3.83
N SER A 19 6.81 11.97 -4.39
CA SER A 19 7.13 13.24 -3.74
C SER A 19 5.90 14.16 -3.61
N GLU A 20 5.01 14.18 -4.60
CA GLU A 20 3.75 14.93 -4.50
C GLU A 20 2.89 14.43 -3.33
N ILE A 21 2.68 13.11 -3.23
CA ILE A 21 1.88 12.53 -2.14
C ILE A 21 2.57 12.73 -0.80
N ARG A 22 3.90 12.63 -0.74
CA ARG A 22 4.66 12.93 0.47
C ARG A 22 4.46 14.36 0.93
N THR A 23 4.49 15.33 0.00
CA THR A 23 4.25 16.75 0.32
C THR A 23 2.88 16.95 0.96
N VAL A 24 1.85 16.24 0.49
CA VAL A 24 0.52 16.25 1.14
C VAL A 24 0.60 15.68 2.56
N ARG A 25 1.21 14.50 2.75
CA ARG A 25 1.38 13.89 4.08
C ARG A 25 2.10 14.82 5.07
N GLU A 26 3.13 15.53 4.59
CA GLU A 26 3.90 16.51 5.37
C GLU A 26 3.04 17.72 5.73
N HIS A 27 2.31 18.28 4.77
CA HIS A 27 1.42 19.43 4.99
C HIS A 27 0.39 19.17 6.09
N TYR A 28 -0.22 17.98 6.10
CA TYR A 28 -1.21 17.59 7.12
C TYR A 28 -0.60 17.02 8.40
N ASN A 29 0.73 16.91 8.48
CA ASN A 29 1.49 16.35 9.60
C ASN A 29 1.02 14.92 10.00
N ASP A 30 0.76 14.07 9.01
CA ASP A 30 0.40 12.67 9.25
C ASP A 30 1.67 11.83 9.47
N ARG A 31 2.18 11.89 10.70
CA ARG A 31 3.43 11.23 11.09
C ARG A 31 3.40 9.72 10.89
N THR A 32 2.23 9.09 11.04
CA THR A 32 2.05 7.65 10.84
C THR A 32 2.21 7.28 9.37
N ARG A 33 1.54 7.99 8.45
CA ARG A 33 1.74 7.73 7.01
C ARG A 33 3.07 8.24 6.48
N LEU A 34 3.70 9.23 7.11
CA LEU A 34 5.05 9.65 6.73
C LEU A 34 6.12 8.58 6.98
N ALA A 35 5.92 7.72 7.99
CA ALA A 35 6.79 6.59 8.27
C ALA A 35 6.64 5.44 7.26
N LEU A 36 5.51 5.40 6.54
CA LEU A 36 5.21 4.39 5.54
C LEU A 36 5.65 4.85 4.14
N PRO A 37 6.01 3.91 3.23
CA PRO A 37 6.21 4.23 1.83
C PRO A 37 4.95 4.85 1.19
N ILE A 38 5.15 5.49 0.04
CA ILE A 38 4.04 5.85 -0.85
C ILE A 38 3.79 4.63 -1.72
N GLU A 39 2.64 3.98 -1.52
CA GLU A 39 2.37 2.67 -2.09
C GLU A 39 0.87 2.47 -2.33
N ILE A 40 0.58 1.41 -3.08
CA ILE A 40 -0.73 0.77 -3.18
C ILE A 40 -0.59 -0.63 -2.61
N THR A 41 -1.34 -0.93 -1.56
CA THR A 41 -1.28 -2.26 -0.93
C THR A 41 -1.97 -3.28 -1.81
N VAL A 42 -1.30 -4.40 -2.08
CA VAL A 42 -1.84 -5.51 -2.87
C VAL A 42 -2.35 -6.63 -1.97
N ALA A 43 -1.63 -6.95 -0.88
CA ALA A 43 -2.07 -7.93 0.10
C ALA A 43 -1.59 -7.53 1.50
N GLY A 44 -2.37 -7.84 2.53
CA GLY A 44 -2.02 -7.56 3.92
C GLY A 44 -2.92 -6.54 4.63
N SER A 45 -3.77 -5.79 3.91
CA SER A 45 -4.62 -4.74 4.50
C SER A 45 -6.10 -4.85 4.08
N SER A 46 -6.43 -4.46 2.85
CA SER A 46 -7.77 -4.64 2.27
C SER A 46 -7.84 -6.00 1.56
N GLY A 47 -9.02 -6.62 1.57
CA GLY A 47 -9.24 -7.98 1.05
C GLY A 47 -8.79 -9.07 2.01
N VAL A 48 -7.53 -9.02 2.43
CA VAL A 48 -6.95 -9.87 3.48
C VAL A 48 -6.11 -9.04 4.44
N GLY A 49 -6.01 -9.47 5.69
CA GLY A 49 -5.11 -8.91 6.70
C GLY A 49 -3.66 -9.36 6.46
N PRO A 50 -2.74 -9.01 7.37
CA PRO A 50 -1.31 -9.33 7.21
C PRO A 50 -1.06 -10.83 7.10
N PHE A 51 0.11 -11.22 6.59
CA PHE A 51 0.55 -12.62 6.66
C PHE A 51 0.45 -13.17 8.09
N VAL A 52 0.00 -14.41 8.24
CA VAL A 52 0.02 -15.13 9.52
C VAL A 52 1.47 -15.33 9.96
N VAL A 53 1.73 -15.12 11.25
CA VAL A 53 3.08 -15.27 11.85
C VAL A 53 3.59 -16.71 11.76
N GLY A 54 4.91 -16.88 11.69
CA GLY A 54 5.59 -18.18 11.63
C GLY A 54 5.75 -18.77 10.23
N GLN A 55 5.25 -18.12 9.19
CA GLN A 55 5.51 -18.53 7.80
C GLN A 55 6.94 -18.14 7.38
N GLU A 56 7.61 -18.99 6.61
CA GLU A 56 8.97 -18.72 6.12
C GLU A 56 8.96 -17.61 5.05
N LEU A 57 9.73 -16.54 5.31
CA LEU A 57 9.85 -15.41 4.41
C LEU A 57 10.57 -15.78 3.11
N ASP A 58 11.52 -16.72 3.15
CA ASP A 58 12.24 -17.12 1.93
C ASP A 58 11.30 -17.80 0.94
N ASP A 59 10.34 -18.60 1.42
CA ASP A 59 9.29 -19.21 0.59
C ASP A 59 8.36 -18.12 0.02
N ILE A 60 7.95 -17.15 0.85
CA ILE A 60 7.16 -16.00 0.41
C ILE A 60 7.88 -15.21 -0.68
N PHE A 61 9.17 -14.92 -0.51
CA PHE A 61 9.96 -14.14 -1.45
C PHE A 61 10.12 -14.88 -2.78
N SER A 62 10.41 -16.18 -2.73
CA SER A 62 10.52 -17.02 -3.94
C SER A 62 9.21 -17.04 -4.73
N ALA A 63 8.07 -17.23 -4.06
CA ALA A 63 6.77 -17.23 -4.73
C ALA A 63 6.41 -15.84 -5.29
N LEU A 64 6.80 -14.75 -4.61
CA LEU A 64 6.62 -13.40 -5.12
C LEU A 64 7.51 -13.09 -6.31
N ASP A 65 8.72 -13.66 -6.40
CA ASP A 65 9.56 -13.57 -7.60
C ASP A 65 8.89 -14.23 -8.80
N ASP A 66 8.35 -15.44 -8.64
CA ASP A 66 7.64 -16.14 -9.73
C ASP A 66 6.42 -15.33 -10.19
N ILE A 67 5.63 -14.83 -9.23
CA ILE A 67 4.47 -13.97 -9.53
C ILE A 67 4.90 -12.69 -10.22
N ALA A 68 5.97 -12.03 -9.76
CA ALA A 68 6.48 -10.79 -10.35
C ALA A 68 7.05 -11.03 -11.75
N HIS A 69 7.72 -12.15 -11.97
CA HIS A 69 8.27 -12.53 -13.26
C HIS A 69 7.16 -12.62 -14.31
N GLU A 70 6.06 -13.30 -13.97
CA GLU A 70 4.91 -13.52 -14.85
C GLU A 70 3.92 -12.34 -14.89
N THR A 71 4.13 -11.29 -14.11
CA THR A 71 3.24 -10.12 -14.07
C THR A 71 3.90 -8.95 -14.77
N ALA A 72 3.28 -8.44 -15.84
CA ALA A 72 3.75 -7.22 -16.49
C ALA A 72 3.61 -6.00 -15.54
N PRO A 73 4.50 -5.00 -15.63
CA PRO A 73 4.30 -3.73 -14.94
C PRO A 73 2.91 -3.14 -15.18
N ILE A 74 2.35 -2.53 -14.13
CA ILE A 74 1.00 -1.97 -14.15
C ILE A 74 1.08 -0.47 -14.43
N ASP A 75 0.60 -0.05 -15.60
CA ASP A 75 0.38 1.36 -15.87
C ASP A 75 -0.99 1.78 -15.30
N VAL A 76 -1.00 2.74 -14.39
CA VAL A 76 -2.19 3.17 -13.63
C VAL A 76 -2.43 4.67 -13.76
N GLU A 77 -3.70 5.06 -13.77
CA GLU A 77 -4.13 6.45 -13.53
C GLU A 77 -4.67 6.55 -12.09
N LEU A 78 -3.96 7.30 -11.23
CA LEU A 78 -4.46 7.72 -9.93
C LEU A 78 -5.55 8.78 -10.15
N ALA A 79 -6.73 8.53 -9.64
CA ALA A 79 -7.92 9.29 -9.97
C ALA A 79 -8.24 10.32 -8.88
N GLU A 80 -9.46 10.28 -8.35
CA GLU A 80 -9.98 11.25 -7.41
C GLU A 80 -9.68 10.87 -5.96
N VAL A 81 -9.76 11.86 -5.07
CA VAL A 81 -9.70 11.62 -3.64
C VAL A 81 -11.06 11.13 -3.16
N LEU A 82 -11.03 10.04 -2.41
CA LEU A 82 -12.18 9.50 -1.70
C LEU A 82 -11.87 9.45 -0.21
N ARG A 83 -12.87 9.77 0.61
CA ARG A 83 -12.86 9.52 2.05
C ARG A 83 -13.63 8.23 2.33
N PHE A 84 -13.03 7.26 3.02
CA PHE A 84 -13.77 6.06 3.40
C PHE A 84 -14.91 6.43 4.37
N PRO A 85 -16.12 5.87 4.20
CA PRO A 85 -17.28 6.25 4.99
C PRO A 85 -17.05 6.14 6.50
N ASN A 86 -17.41 7.17 7.25
CA ASN A 86 -17.27 7.22 8.72
C ASN A 86 -15.83 7.03 9.23
N THR A 87 -14.83 7.38 8.42
CA THR A 87 -13.42 7.33 8.83
C THR A 87 -12.72 8.67 8.57
N ASN A 88 -11.49 8.79 9.03
CA ASN A 88 -10.59 9.90 8.72
C ASN A 88 -9.52 9.52 7.68
N VAL A 89 -9.82 8.52 6.84
CA VAL A 89 -8.91 7.99 5.83
C VAL A 89 -9.25 8.58 4.47
N PHE A 90 -8.34 9.38 3.94
CA PHE A 90 -8.41 9.97 2.60
C PHE A 90 -7.44 9.24 1.68
N VAL A 91 -7.93 8.80 0.53
CA VAL A 91 -7.18 7.96 -0.41
C VAL A 91 -7.34 8.47 -1.83
N LEU A 92 -6.30 8.31 -2.63
CA LEU A 92 -6.41 8.36 -4.09
C LEU A 92 -6.92 7.01 -4.58
N THR A 93 -8.00 7.04 -5.35
CA THR A 93 -8.50 5.84 -6.05
C THR A 93 -7.66 5.55 -7.28
N VAL A 94 -7.74 4.32 -7.78
CA VAL A 94 -7.22 3.96 -9.10
C VAL A 94 -8.37 3.87 -10.09
N LYS A 95 -8.15 4.25 -11.34
CA LYS A 95 -9.21 4.26 -12.36
C LYS A 95 -9.57 2.87 -12.90
N ASP A 96 -8.58 2.01 -13.07
CA ASP A 96 -8.76 0.61 -13.44
C ASP A 96 -8.19 -0.27 -12.32
N GLU A 97 -9.10 -0.95 -11.60
CA GLU A 97 -8.76 -1.82 -10.49
C GLU A 97 -8.35 -3.23 -10.96
N SER A 98 -8.64 -3.60 -12.21
CA SER A 98 -8.54 -4.98 -12.71
C SER A 98 -7.13 -5.59 -12.61
N PRO A 99 -6.03 -4.89 -12.96
CA PRO A 99 -4.68 -5.44 -12.82
C PRO A 99 -4.32 -5.73 -11.36
N PHE A 100 -4.78 -4.88 -10.44
CA PHE A 100 -4.53 -5.04 -9.02
C PHE A 100 -5.34 -6.19 -8.43
N GLU A 101 -6.59 -6.37 -8.85
CA GLU A 101 -7.40 -7.51 -8.45
C GLU A 101 -6.80 -8.83 -8.93
N ALA A 102 -6.28 -8.86 -10.16
CA ALA A 102 -5.63 -10.04 -10.71
C ALA A 102 -4.37 -10.40 -9.90
N LEU A 103 -3.51 -9.40 -9.61
CA LEU A 103 -2.32 -9.61 -8.80
C LEU A 103 -2.66 -10.04 -7.36
N HIS A 104 -3.65 -9.40 -6.73
CA HIS A 104 -4.15 -9.79 -5.41
C HIS A 104 -4.60 -11.27 -5.39
N LYS A 105 -5.46 -11.67 -6.35
CA LYS A 105 -5.95 -13.05 -6.45
C LYS A 105 -4.81 -14.06 -6.67
N ARG A 106 -3.79 -13.70 -7.47
CA ARG A 106 -2.60 -14.54 -7.66
C ARG A 106 -1.82 -14.74 -6.37
N ILE A 107 -1.60 -13.66 -5.62
CA ILE A 107 -0.93 -13.74 -4.31
C ILE A 107 -1.75 -14.61 -3.34
N LEU A 108 -3.07 -14.47 -3.30
CA LEU A 108 -3.90 -15.35 -2.45
C LEU A 108 -3.89 -16.81 -2.91
N GLY A 109 -3.68 -17.06 -4.20
CA GLY A 109 -3.56 -18.40 -4.78
C GLY A 109 -2.21 -19.09 -4.53
N SER A 110 -1.23 -18.41 -3.93
CA SER A 110 0.13 -18.94 -3.69
C SER A 110 0.22 -19.95 -2.54
N GLY A 111 -0.85 -20.09 -1.73
CA GLY A 111 -0.89 -21.04 -0.62
C GLY A 111 -0.45 -20.46 0.74
N PHE A 112 -0.01 -19.21 0.80
CA PHE A 112 0.25 -18.54 2.08
C PHE A 112 -1.02 -18.14 2.81
N GLU A 113 -0.93 -18.14 4.14
CA GLU A 113 -2.02 -17.77 5.02
C GLU A 113 -1.96 -16.28 5.38
N PHE A 114 -3.13 -15.66 5.34
CA PHE A 114 -3.33 -14.27 5.76
C PHE A 114 -4.40 -14.23 6.86
N TYR A 115 -4.25 -13.30 7.81
CA TYR A 115 -5.34 -13.01 8.73
C TYR A 115 -6.57 -12.51 7.96
N PRO A 116 -7.79 -12.72 8.48
CA PRO A 116 -8.99 -12.22 7.81
C PRO A 116 -9.04 -10.68 7.81
N SER A 117 -9.61 -10.10 6.77
CA SER A 117 -9.97 -8.67 6.72
C SER A 117 -11.48 -8.50 6.64
N ASN A 118 -12.02 -7.52 7.35
CA ASN A 118 -13.43 -7.15 7.27
C ASN A 118 -13.73 -6.26 6.06
N PHE A 119 -12.70 -5.84 5.33
CA PHE A 119 -12.82 -4.90 4.21
C PHE A 119 -12.57 -5.64 2.89
N PRO A 120 -13.43 -5.47 1.87
CA PRO A 120 -13.16 -6.03 0.55
C PRO A 120 -11.87 -5.45 -0.04
N TYR A 121 -11.23 -6.19 -0.94
CA TYR A 121 -10.07 -5.68 -1.65
C TYR A 121 -10.47 -4.47 -2.47
N ARG A 122 -9.73 -3.37 -2.30
CA ARG A 122 -9.89 -2.16 -3.09
C ARG A 122 -8.53 -1.49 -3.20
N PRO A 123 -7.91 -1.45 -4.39
CA PRO A 123 -6.62 -0.80 -4.58
C PRO A 123 -6.75 0.71 -4.43
N HIS A 124 -5.88 1.30 -3.61
CA HIS A 124 -5.84 2.74 -3.38
C HIS A 124 -4.47 3.15 -2.83
N CYS A 125 -4.12 4.43 -2.98
CA CYS A 125 -2.99 5.01 -2.27
C CYS A 125 -3.51 5.90 -1.14
N THR A 126 -3.16 5.62 0.11
CA THR A 126 -3.53 6.49 1.22
C THR A 126 -2.84 7.85 1.11
N LEU A 127 -3.60 8.93 1.06
CA LEU A 127 -3.06 10.28 1.19
C LEU A 127 -2.79 10.58 2.65
N VAL A 128 -3.82 10.54 3.49
CA VAL A 128 -3.75 10.97 4.90
C VAL A 128 -4.74 10.15 5.74
N ILE A 129 -4.35 9.84 6.98
CA ILE A 129 -5.19 9.29 8.05
C ILE A 129 -5.21 10.31 9.19
N LYS A 130 -6.05 11.32 9.06
CA LYS A 130 -6.15 12.39 10.05
C LYS A 130 -7.52 13.05 10.00
N GLU A 131 -8.04 13.40 11.17
CA GLU A 131 -9.20 14.27 11.27
C GLU A 131 -8.85 15.65 10.72
N PRO A 132 -9.56 16.17 9.70
CA PRO A 132 -9.32 17.51 9.19
C PRO A 132 -9.54 18.55 10.28
N ASP A 133 -8.70 19.59 10.33
CA ASP A 133 -8.79 20.64 11.34
C ASP A 133 -10.05 21.53 11.13
N SER A 134 -10.62 21.50 9.93
CA SER A 134 -11.86 22.19 9.54
C SER A 134 -12.55 21.54 8.33
N ASP A 135 -13.80 21.92 8.06
CA ASP A 135 -14.53 21.51 6.85
C ASP A 135 -13.84 22.02 5.57
N ASP A 136 -13.23 23.21 5.61
CA ASP A 136 -12.46 23.75 4.48
C ASP A 136 -11.23 22.90 4.18
N ASP A 137 -10.54 22.40 5.21
CA ASP A 137 -9.40 21.49 5.03
C ASP A 137 -9.85 20.12 4.51
N ALA A 138 -10.98 19.61 4.99
CA ALA A 138 -11.59 18.40 4.43
C ALA A 138 -11.91 18.59 2.94
N ASN A 139 -12.48 19.74 2.57
CA ASN A 139 -12.78 20.09 1.19
C ASN A 139 -11.52 20.22 0.34
N ARG A 140 -10.44 20.80 0.87
CA ARG A 140 -9.14 20.86 0.18
C ARG A 140 -8.58 19.46 -0.11
N LEU A 141 -8.62 18.56 0.87
CA LEU A 141 -8.22 17.16 0.67
C LEU A 141 -9.05 16.48 -0.42
N MET A 142 -10.38 16.59 -0.36
CA MET A 142 -11.27 15.98 -1.36
C MET A 142 -11.07 16.54 -2.78
N ASN A 143 -10.66 17.80 -2.90
CA ASN A 143 -10.40 18.47 -4.18
C ASN A 143 -8.93 18.38 -4.63
N PHE A 144 -8.05 17.74 -3.86
CA PHE A 144 -6.65 17.53 -4.27
C PHE A 144 -6.58 16.75 -5.58
N ARG A 145 -5.67 17.17 -6.47
CA ARG A 145 -5.40 16.53 -7.75
C ARG A 145 -3.89 16.42 -7.93
N LEU A 146 -3.44 15.24 -8.34
CA LEU A 146 -2.04 15.02 -8.72
C LEU A 146 -1.76 15.67 -10.07
N GLU A 147 -0.56 16.24 -10.19
CA GLU A 147 0.00 16.62 -11.48
C GLU A 147 0.43 15.36 -12.24
N HIS A 148 1.21 14.48 -11.58
CA HIS A 148 1.71 13.24 -12.18
C HIS A 148 0.82 12.06 -11.80
N LYS A 149 -0.38 12.03 -12.37
CA LYS A 149 -1.40 11.00 -12.08
C LYS A 149 -1.23 9.68 -12.83
N PHE A 150 -0.51 9.67 -13.95
CA PHE A 150 -0.21 8.45 -14.71
C PHE A 150 1.12 7.88 -14.25
N VAL A 151 1.09 6.66 -13.72
CA VAL A 151 2.22 6.04 -13.02
C VAL A 151 2.44 4.64 -13.56
N ARG A 152 3.70 4.30 -13.83
CA ARG A 152 4.11 2.92 -14.08
C ARG A 152 4.56 2.29 -12.77
N LEU A 153 3.88 1.22 -12.36
CA LEU A 153 4.21 0.44 -11.17
C LEU A 153 4.88 -0.86 -11.59
N ASP A 154 6.18 -0.95 -11.33
CA ASP A 154 6.98 -2.15 -11.56
C ASP A 154 7.59 -2.70 -10.27
N ARG A 155 7.61 -1.94 -9.17
CA ARG A 155 8.32 -2.34 -7.96
C ARG A 155 7.39 -2.96 -6.93
N LEU A 156 7.50 -4.28 -6.75
CA LEU A 156 6.79 -5.06 -5.74
C LEU A 156 7.67 -5.18 -4.50
N SER A 157 7.14 -4.77 -3.34
CA SER A 157 7.89 -4.77 -2.09
C SER A 157 7.12 -5.46 -0.98
N VAL A 158 7.86 -6.10 -0.07
CA VAL A 158 7.34 -6.64 1.18
C VAL A 158 7.85 -5.77 2.32
N TYR A 159 6.92 -5.23 3.10
CA TYR A 159 7.25 -4.44 4.29
C TYR A 159 6.74 -5.12 5.54
N GLY A 160 7.56 -5.08 6.60
CA GLY A 160 7.19 -5.46 7.95
C GLY A 160 7.00 -4.22 8.82
N ILE A 161 5.89 -4.15 9.55
CA ILE A 161 5.57 -3.07 10.47
C ILE A 161 5.63 -3.61 11.89
N LYS A 162 6.51 -3.03 12.71
CA LYS A 162 6.65 -3.34 14.13
C LYS A 162 6.23 -2.14 14.98
N PRO A 163 5.47 -2.35 16.07
CA PRO A 163 5.38 -1.36 17.13
C PRO A 163 6.79 -1.00 17.60
N ARG A 164 7.03 0.26 17.97
CA ARG A 164 8.33 0.61 18.53
C ARG A 164 8.46 0.09 19.96
N GLU A 165 9.62 -0.46 20.27
CA GLU A 165 9.97 -0.95 21.61
C GLU A 165 10.03 0.19 22.66
N ASP A 166 10.24 1.43 22.21
CA ASP A 166 10.31 2.63 23.06
C ASP A 166 8.96 3.26 23.38
N GLY A 167 7.85 2.66 22.93
CA GLY A 167 6.49 3.13 23.22
C GLY A 167 6.05 4.39 22.47
N LEU A 168 6.82 4.87 21.49
CA LEU A 168 6.40 5.97 20.62
C LEU A 168 5.28 5.53 19.65
N GLU A 169 4.40 6.48 19.30
CA GLU A 169 3.18 6.22 18.50
C GLU A 169 3.45 5.82 17.04
N ILE A 170 4.62 6.14 16.49
CA ILE A 170 4.94 5.93 15.07
C ILE A 170 5.61 4.56 14.90
N PRO A 171 5.08 3.63 14.09
CA PRO A 171 5.68 2.31 13.95
C PRO A 171 7.02 2.35 13.19
N THR A 172 7.86 1.33 13.41
CA THR A 172 9.03 1.07 12.56
C THR A 172 8.58 0.28 11.34
N VAL A 173 8.95 0.76 10.15
CA VAL A 173 8.64 0.11 8.88
C VAL A 173 9.96 -0.36 8.25
N ASN A 174 10.07 -1.66 8.01
CA ASN A 174 11.26 -2.28 7.44
C ASN A 174 10.93 -2.84 6.06
N LEU A 175 11.76 -2.54 5.06
CA LEU A 175 11.75 -3.26 3.79
C LEU A 175 12.35 -4.64 4.03
N LEU A 176 11.53 -5.69 3.85
CA LEU A 176 11.95 -7.08 4.02
C LEU A 176 12.41 -7.67 2.69
N TYR A 177 11.70 -7.35 1.61
CA TYR A 177 12.00 -7.87 0.28
C TYR A 177 11.54 -6.93 -0.82
N ARG A 178 12.17 -7.03 -1.99
CA ARG A 178 11.80 -6.26 -3.18
C ARG A 178 12.18 -7.00 -4.45
N THR A 179 11.25 -7.02 -5.39
CA THR A 179 11.43 -7.54 -6.74
C THR A 179 10.73 -6.63 -7.75
N ASN A 180 10.87 -6.91 -9.04
CA ASN A 180 10.23 -6.13 -10.10
C ASN A 180 9.25 -6.99 -10.90
N LEU A 181 8.09 -6.42 -11.21
CA LEU A 181 7.16 -6.93 -12.21
C LEU A 181 7.86 -6.88 -13.57
N THR A 182 8.09 -8.01 -14.22
CA THR A 182 8.78 -8.05 -15.53
C THR A 182 7.88 -8.46 -16.68
N GLY A 183 6.88 -9.31 -16.42
CA GLY A 183 6.02 -9.91 -17.45
C GLY A 183 6.80 -10.69 -18.50
N ALA A 184 7.86 -11.38 -18.08
CA ALA A 184 8.82 -12.10 -18.93
C ALA A 184 8.46 -13.58 -19.06
#